data_AF-A0A1W9T3B1-F1
#
_entry.id   AF-A0A1W9T3B1-F1
#
_cell.length_a   1.000
_cell.length_b   1.000
_cell.length_c   1.000
_cell.angle_alpha   90.00
_cell.angle_beta   90.00
_cell.angle_gamma   90.00
#
_symmetry.space_group_name_H-M   'P 1'
#
loop_
_entity.id
_entity.type
_entity.pdbx_description
1 polymer ?
#
loop_
_entity_poly.entity_id
_entity_poly.type
_entity_poly.pdbx_seq_one_letter_code
_entity_poly.pdbx_strand_id
1 'polypeptide(L)'
;MKKINFITAGISIMMLILVSCGGGYNTDYAPPGEKAKLTEVFPAEIAGEKADIQKLTDVENSIAFKATYGETTIISVMQFKNKAEADAYFKAEIVPVFDEMSSHSRAQVNGKWYAKGTDDSGNHYAWANNNWIFGIYAKDKKDFSRAVDAFKYISN
;
A
#
# COMPACT_ATOMS: atom_id res chain seq x y z
N MET A 1 61.91 4.61 31.10
CA MET A 1 60.57 5.25 31.08
C MET A 1 59.68 4.47 30.11
N LYS A 2 58.43 4.20 30.52
CA LYS A 2 57.51 3.21 29.93
C LYS A 2 57.02 3.59 28.52
N LYS A 3 56.98 2.59 27.62
CA LYS A 3 56.31 2.63 26.31
C LYS A 3 54.79 2.56 26.50
N ILE A 4 54.03 3.36 25.76
CA ILE A 4 52.57 3.22 25.63
C ILE A 4 52.26 3.16 24.14
N ASN A 5 51.94 1.94 23.67
CA ASN A 5 51.44 1.68 22.33
C ASN A 5 49.93 1.93 22.37
N PHE A 6 49.44 2.92 21.63
CA PHE A 6 48.01 3.06 21.35
C PHE A 6 47.67 2.20 20.15
N ILE A 7 47.05 1.05 20.41
CA ILE A 7 46.38 0.24 19.39
C ILE A 7 45.00 0.85 19.22
N THR A 8 44.81 1.63 18.16
CA THR A 8 43.49 2.11 17.74
C THR A 8 42.74 0.93 17.14
N ALA A 9 41.89 0.29 17.94
CA ALA A 9 40.93 -0.69 17.45
C ALA A 9 39.89 0.05 16.59
N GLY A 10 40.08 0.00 15.27
CA GLY A 10 39.09 0.45 14.31
C GLY A 10 37.85 -0.44 14.41
N ILE A 11 36.81 0.07 15.07
CA ILE A 11 35.49 -0.54 15.05
C ILE A 11 34.95 -0.34 13.63
N SER A 12 35.16 -1.34 12.77
CA SER A 12 34.41 -1.49 11.52
C SER A 12 32.95 -1.69 11.89
N ILE A 13 32.16 -0.61 11.80
CA ILE A 13 30.70 -0.69 11.76
C ILE A 13 30.36 -1.36 10.42
N MET A 14 30.35 -2.68 10.43
CA MET A 14 29.82 -3.50 9.36
C MET A 14 28.30 -3.31 9.39
N MET A 15 27.85 -2.32 8.62
CA MET A 15 26.45 -2.00 8.38
C MET A 15 25.86 -3.21 7.67
N LEU A 16 25.36 -4.17 8.45
CA LEU A 16 24.48 -5.24 7.99
C LEU A 16 23.23 -4.57 7.46
N ILE A 17 23.26 -4.23 6.17
CA ILE A 17 22.06 -3.97 5.39
C ILE A 17 21.35 -5.32 5.34
N LEU A 18 20.46 -5.54 6.32
CA LEU A 18 19.44 -6.56 6.25
C LEU A 18 18.58 -6.17 5.05
N VAL A 19 18.96 -6.69 3.88
CA VAL A 19 18.08 -6.76 2.72
C VAL A 19 16.91 -7.60 3.20
N SER A 20 15.82 -6.95 3.62
CA SER A 20 14.58 -7.63 3.92
C SER A 20 14.12 -8.25 2.61
N CYS A 21 14.37 -9.55 2.47
CA CYS A 21 13.82 -10.38 1.40
C CYS A 21 12.32 -10.53 1.70
N GLY A 22 11.58 -9.47 1.42
CA GLY A 22 10.19 -9.31 1.84
C GLY A 22 9.57 -8.11 1.17
N GLY A 23 9.73 -8.02 -0.16
CA GLY A 23 9.28 -6.93 -1.03
C GLY A 23 8.05 -6.20 -0.48
N GLY A 24 8.31 -5.01 0.01
CA GLY A 24 7.29 -4.06 0.45
C GLY A 24 7.31 -2.91 -0.52
N TYR A 25 6.14 -2.41 -0.88
CA TYR A 25 6.04 -1.20 -1.69
C TYR A 25 6.29 0.03 -0.82
N ASN A 26 6.91 1.05 -1.38
CA ASN A 26 6.98 2.36 -0.74
C ASN A 26 5.61 3.03 -0.85
N THR A 27 5.01 3.35 0.29
CA THR A 27 3.70 4.03 0.40
C THR A 27 3.78 5.35 1.15
N ASP A 28 5.00 5.89 1.32
CA ASP A 28 5.27 7.15 2.02
C ASP A 28 5.04 8.38 1.13
N TYR A 29 3.99 8.33 0.32
CA TYR A 29 3.52 9.44 -0.49
C TYR A 29 2.48 10.27 0.25
N ALA A 30 2.35 11.55 -0.08
CA ALA A 30 1.27 12.37 0.46
C ALA A 30 -0.09 11.84 -0.03
N PRO A 31 -1.11 11.68 0.84
CA PRO A 31 -2.44 11.26 0.39
C PRO A 31 -3.11 12.37 -0.45
N PRO A 32 -4.24 12.07 -1.11
CA PRO A 32 -5.03 13.10 -1.77
C PRO A 32 -5.39 14.23 -0.79
N GLY A 33 -5.37 15.47 -1.27
CA GLY A 33 -5.88 16.62 -0.51
C GLY A 33 -7.40 16.51 -0.31
N GLU A 34 -7.94 17.23 0.67
CA GLU A 34 -9.38 17.20 1.03
C GLU A 34 -10.31 17.60 -0.13
N LYS A 35 -9.80 18.33 -1.12
CA LYS A 35 -10.54 18.79 -2.31
C LYS A 35 -10.08 18.10 -3.60
N ALA A 36 -9.30 17.03 -3.50
CA ALA A 36 -8.80 16.31 -4.67
C ALA A 36 -9.99 15.81 -5.51
N LYS A 37 -9.94 16.06 -6.82
CA LYS A 37 -10.92 15.51 -7.74
C LYS A 37 -10.65 14.02 -7.93
N LEU A 38 -11.68 13.22 -8.18
CA LEU A 38 -11.51 11.78 -8.44
C LEU A 38 -10.56 11.49 -9.61
N THR A 39 -10.61 12.34 -10.64
CA THR A 39 -9.70 12.29 -11.79
C THR A 39 -8.24 12.59 -11.45
N GLU A 40 -7.98 13.17 -10.28
CA GLU A 40 -6.62 13.42 -9.77
C GLU A 40 -6.17 12.30 -8.82
N VAL A 41 -7.11 11.51 -8.29
CA VAL A 41 -6.82 10.37 -7.41
C VAL A 41 -6.49 9.14 -8.24
N PHE A 42 -7.36 8.79 -9.19
CA PHE A 42 -7.22 7.60 -10.02
C PHE A 42 -6.42 7.89 -11.30
N PRO A 43 -5.54 6.98 -11.73
CA PRO A 43 -4.96 7.04 -13.07
C PRO A 43 -6.07 7.07 -14.12
N ALA A 44 -5.94 7.90 -15.15
CA ALA A 44 -6.94 7.96 -16.22
C ALA A 44 -7.00 6.66 -17.04
N GLU A 45 -5.86 5.98 -17.16
CA GLU A 45 -5.68 4.76 -17.94
C GLU A 45 -4.58 3.88 -17.31
N ILE A 46 -4.74 2.56 -17.41
CA ILE A 46 -3.69 1.58 -17.12
C ILE A 46 -3.64 0.61 -18.30
N ALA A 47 -2.46 0.52 -18.94
CA ALA A 47 -2.21 -0.42 -20.05
C ALA A 47 -3.20 -0.34 -21.23
N GLY A 48 -3.67 0.87 -21.60
CA GLY A 48 -4.66 1.05 -22.66
C GLY A 48 -6.11 1.10 -22.18
N GLU A 49 -6.39 0.65 -20.95
CA GLU A 49 -7.74 0.57 -20.41
C GLU A 49 -8.09 1.82 -19.60
N LYS A 50 -9.18 2.49 -19.96
CA LYS A 50 -9.65 3.68 -19.24
C LYS A 50 -10.27 3.31 -17.90
N ALA A 51 -10.14 4.21 -16.93
CA ALA A 51 -10.79 4.06 -15.63
C ALA A 51 -12.33 4.14 -15.76
N ASP A 52 -13.03 3.10 -15.29
CA ASP A 52 -14.44 3.19 -14.91
C ASP A 52 -14.55 3.38 -13.40
N ILE A 53 -14.97 4.58 -12.96
CA ILE A 53 -14.95 4.99 -11.56
C ILE A 53 -16.36 4.95 -10.98
N GLN A 54 -16.53 4.17 -9.92
CA GLN A 54 -17.80 3.98 -9.23
C GLN A 54 -17.66 4.37 -7.76
N LYS A 55 -18.66 5.09 -7.24
CA LYS A 55 -18.79 5.37 -5.82
C LYS A 55 -19.35 4.15 -5.10
N LEU A 56 -18.74 3.79 -3.97
CA LEU A 56 -19.25 2.76 -3.07
C LEU A 56 -20.17 3.42 -2.03
N THR A 57 -21.32 2.82 -1.77
CA THR A 57 -22.37 3.37 -0.89
C THR A 57 -22.56 2.59 0.40
N ASP A 58 -21.91 1.44 0.50
CA ASP A 58 -21.99 0.44 1.56
C ASP A 58 -20.92 0.61 2.64
N VAL A 59 -19.93 1.49 2.43
CA VAL A 59 -18.87 1.75 3.41
C VAL A 59 -19.28 2.91 4.33
N GLU A 60 -19.88 2.57 5.47
CA GLU A 60 -20.34 3.54 6.47
C GLU A 60 -19.23 4.52 6.88
N ASN A 61 -19.63 5.77 7.13
CA ASN A 61 -18.75 6.85 7.61
C ASN A 61 -17.52 7.14 6.74
N SER A 62 -17.59 6.78 5.46
CA SER A 62 -16.50 7.01 4.52
C SER A 62 -16.99 7.58 3.19
N ILE A 63 -16.05 8.17 2.44
CA ILE A 63 -16.21 8.40 1.01
C ILE A 63 -15.33 7.37 0.30
N ALA A 64 -15.95 6.38 -0.33
CA ALA A 64 -15.26 5.27 -0.96
C ALA A 64 -15.53 5.20 -2.47
N PHE A 65 -14.51 4.89 -3.24
CA PHE A 65 -14.56 4.74 -4.68
C PHE A 65 -13.75 3.52 -5.11
N LYS A 66 -14.16 2.90 -6.21
CA LYS A 66 -13.36 1.94 -6.96
C LYS A 66 -13.22 2.40 -8.40
N ALA A 67 -12.05 2.18 -8.98
CA ALA A 67 -11.79 2.31 -10.40
C ALA A 67 -11.44 0.94 -10.96
N THR A 68 -12.14 0.51 -12.00
CA THR A 68 -11.86 -0.73 -12.73
C THR A 68 -11.21 -0.40 -14.07
N TYR A 69 -10.16 -1.15 -14.44
CA TYR A 69 -9.41 -1.00 -15.67
C TYR A 69 -9.46 -2.33 -16.41
N GLY A 70 -10.32 -2.41 -17.43
CA GLY A 70 -10.69 -3.67 -18.07
C GLY A 70 -11.22 -4.69 -17.06
N GLU A 71 -10.90 -5.97 -17.26
CA GLU A 71 -11.32 -7.07 -16.39
C GLU A 71 -10.26 -7.48 -15.35
N THR A 72 -9.07 -6.86 -15.38
CA THR A 72 -7.91 -7.42 -14.67
C THR A 72 -7.45 -6.60 -13.50
N THR A 73 -7.75 -5.30 -13.43
CA THR A 73 -7.17 -4.38 -12.44
C THR A 73 -8.25 -3.55 -11.76
N ILE A 74 -8.15 -3.43 -10.44
CA ILE A 74 -9.03 -2.60 -9.61
C ILE A 74 -8.16 -1.76 -8.66
N ILE A 75 -8.46 -0.47 -8.56
CA ILE A 75 -7.93 0.40 -7.52
C ILE A 75 -9.11 0.87 -6.66
N SER A 76 -9.02 0.70 -5.35
CA SER A 76 -9.98 1.24 -4.39
C SER A 76 -9.35 2.33 -3.54
N VAL A 77 -10.12 3.37 -3.24
CA VAL A 77 -9.71 4.47 -2.37
C VAL A 77 -10.86 4.83 -1.45
N MET A 78 -10.58 4.90 -0.15
CA MET A 78 -11.55 5.26 0.87
C MET A 78 -10.99 6.40 1.73
N GLN A 79 -11.83 7.36 2.05
CA GLN A 79 -11.52 8.46 2.95
C GLN A 79 -12.45 8.40 4.16
N PHE A 80 -11.86 8.36 5.35
CA PHE A 80 -12.54 8.44 6.64
C PHE A 80 -12.40 9.83 7.24
N LYS A 81 -13.14 10.11 8.32
CA LYS A 81 -13.07 11.41 9.01
C LYS A 81 -11.68 11.67 9.61
N ASN A 82 -11.00 10.64 10.08
CA ASN A 82 -9.70 10.73 10.73
C ASN A 82 -8.93 9.41 10.64
N LYS A 83 -7.66 9.45 11.05
CA LYS A 83 -6.76 8.27 11.04
C LYS A 83 -7.29 7.12 11.90
N ALA A 84 -7.86 7.40 13.06
CA ALA A 84 -8.30 6.35 13.98
C ALA A 84 -9.45 5.52 13.38
N GLU A 85 -10.38 6.16 12.68
CA GLU A 85 -11.44 5.48 11.93
C GLU A 85 -10.89 4.64 10.77
N ALA A 86 -9.96 5.18 9.99
CA ALA A 86 -9.30 4.43 8.93
C ALA A 86 -8.55 3.20 9.45
N ASP A 87 -7.79 3.35 10.54
CA ASP A 87 -7.08 2.22 11.18
C ASP A 87 -8.06 1.18 11.72
N ALA A 88 -9.17 1.61 12.32
CA ALA A 88 -10.20 0.72 12.85
C ALA A 88 -10.86 -0.09 11.73
N TYR A 89 -11.25 0.58 10.63
CA TYR A 89 -11.81 -0.09 9.46
C TYR A 89 -10.80 -1.06 8.83
N PHE A 90 -9.54 -0.63 8.66
CA PHE A 90 -8.50 -1.50 8.10
C PHE A 90 -8.36 -2.79 8.91
N LYS A 91 -8.33 -2.68 10.24
CA LYS A 91 -8.21 -3.83 11.14
C LYS A 91 -9.46 -4.72 11.15
N ALA A 92 -10.65 -4.13 11.11
CA ALA A 92 -11.90 -4.86 11.24
C ALA A 92 -12.36 -5.52 9.92
N GLU A 93 -12.15 -4.84 8.80
CA GLU A 93 -12.73 -5.24 7.50
C GLU A 93 -11.68 -5.74 6.51
N ILE A 94 -10.50 -5.12 6.47
CA ILE A 94 -9.47 -5.45 5.46
C ILE A 94 -8.60 -6.60 5.93
N VAL A 95 -8.10 -6.55 7.17
CA VAL A 95 -7.23 -7.62 7.71
C VAL A 95 -7.86 -9.01 7.59
N PRO A 96 -9.13 -9.25 7.96
CA PRO A 96 -9.73 -10.58 7.82
C PRO A 96 -9.74 -11.10 6.38
N VAL A 97 -10.01 -10.24 5.40
CA VAL A 97 -9.99 -10.61 3.98
C VAL A 97 -8.61 -11.11 3.55
N PHE A 98 -7.53 -10.47 4.01
CA PHE A 98 -6.18 -10.93 3.70
C PHE A 98 -5.79 -12.19 4.48
N ASP A 99 -6.24 -12.34 5.73
CA ASP A 99 -5.97 -13.52 6.56
C ASP A 99 -6.61 -14.81 5.97
N GLU A 100 -7.63 -14.66 5.10
CA GLU A 100 -8.26 -15.77 4.34
C GLU A 100 -7.51 -16.16 3.04
N MET A 101 -6.55 -15.34 2.57
CA MET A 101 -5.82 -15.62 1.34
C MET A 101 -4.74 -16.69 1.52
N SER A 102 -4.48 -17.47 0.46
CA SER A 102 -3.54 -18.60 0.48
C SER A 102 -2.10 -18.18 0.79
N SER A 103 -1.71 -16.96 0.40
CA SER A 103 -0.45 -16.32 0.79
C SER A 103 -0.73 -14.89 1.20
N HIS A 104 -0.36 -14.49 2.41
CA HIS A 104 -0.61 -13.14 2.89
C HIS A 104 0.45 -12.67 3.88
N SER A 105 0.50 -11.35 4.06
CA SER A 105 1.28 -10.68 5.09
C SER A 105 0.61 -9.35 5.41
N ARG A 106 0.51 -9.02 6.68
CA ARG A 106 0.03 -7.74 7.16
C ARG A 106 0.84 -7.26 8.36
N ALA A 107 1.07 -5.96 8.44
CA ALA A 107 1.68 -5.38 9.63
C ALA A 107 1.30 -3.91 9.79
N GLN A 108 1.68 -3.36 10.94
CA GLN A 108 1.66 -1.94 11.18
C GLN A 108 3.12 -1.47 11.35
N VAL A 109 3.59 -0.64 10.42
CA VAL A 109 4.96 -0.10 10.45
C VAL A 109 4.87 1.42 10.52
N ASN A 110 5.58 2.02 11.48
CA ASN A 110 5.53 3.47 11.75
C ASN A 110 4.09 4.02 11.89
N GLY A 111 3.20 3.22 12.49
CA GLY A 111 1.80 3.59 12.69
C GLY A 111 0.92 3.50 11.43
N LYS A 112 1.43 3.02 10.29
CA LYS A 112 0.67 2.79 9.06
C LYS A 112 0.39 1.31 8.87
N TRP A 113 -0.86 0.97 8.61
CA TRP A 113 -1.26 -0.39 8.26
C TRP A 113 -0.91 -0.70 6.81
N TYR A 114 -0.48 -1.93 6.56
CA TYR A 114 -0.47 -2.52 5.23
C TYR A 114 -0.84 -4.00 5.27
N ALA A 115 -1.36 -4.48 4.16
CA ALA A 115 -1.64 -5.88 3.90
C ALA A 115 -1.29 -6.19 2.44
N LYS A 116 -0.70 -7.36 2.21
CA LYS A 116 -0.41 -7.91 0.89
C LYS A 116 -0.85 -9.35 0.85
N GLY A 117 -1.36 -9.80 -0.30
CA GLY A 117 -1.88 -11.14 -0.41
C GLY A 117 -1.96 -11.61 -1.84
N THR A 118 -2.05 -12.92 -1.99
CA THR A 118 -2.27 -13.60 -3.26
C THR A 118 -3.23 -14.75 -3.01
N ASP A 119 -4.23 -14.86 -3.86
CA ASP A 119 -5.20 -15.95 -3.90
C ASP A 119 -5.40 -16.41 -5.36
N ASP A 120 -6.36 -17.30 -5.59
CA ASP A 120 -6.68 -17.79 -6.94
C ASP A 120 -7.27 -16.70 -7.85
N SER A 121 -7.72 -15.58 -7.26
CA SER A 121 -8.27 -14.44 -7.99
C SER A 121 -7.17 -13.50 -8.46
N GLY A 122 -6.09 -13.33 -7.69
CA GLY A 122 -4.95 -12.53 -8.10
C GLY A 122 -4.07 -12.02 -6.96
N ASN A 123 -3.49 -10.85 -7.17
CA ASN A 123 -2.56 -10.18 -6.26
C ASN A 123 -3.26 -8.96 -5.66
N HIS A 124 -3.10 -8.79 -4.36
CA HIS A 124 -3.77 -7.77 -3.58
C HIS A 124 -2.76 -7.00 -2.73
N TYR A 125 -2.96 -5.69 -2.61
CA TYR A 125 -2.23 -4.85 -1.69
C TYR A 125 -3.13 -3.75 -1.17
N ALA A 126 -3.14 -3.54 0.14
CA ALA A 126 -3.87 -2.46 0.78
C ALA A 126 -2.99 -1.76 1.81
N TRP A 127 -3.16 -0.45 1.96
CA TRP A 127 -2.45 0.31 2.98
C TRP A 127 -3.28 1.50 3.47
N ALA A 128 -3.02 1.90 4.72
CA ALA A 128 -3.58 3.09 5.32
C ALA A 128 -2.54 4.21 5.38
N ASN A 129 -2.96 5.43 5.07
CA ASN A 129 -2.14 6.63 5.14
C ASN A 129 -2.97 7.82 5.61
N ASN A 130 -2.73 8.27 6.85
CA ASN A 130 -3.61 9.20 7.56
C ASN A 130 -5.06 8.67 7.60
N ASN A 131 -6.02 9.46 7.16
CA ASN A 131 -7.43 9.09 7.08
C ASN A 131 -7.83 8.39 5.77
N TRP A 132 -6.86 7.99 4.95
CA TRP A 132 -7.08 7.33 3.68
C TRP A 132 -6.71 5.86 3.74
N ILE A 133 -7.46 5.04 3.01
CA ILE A 133 -7.13 3.66 2.70
C ILE A 133 -7.08 3.51 1.20
N PHE A 134 -6.06 2.80 0.72
CA PHE A 134 -5.88 2.46 -0.68
C PHE A 134 -5.83 0.94 -0.82
N GLY A 135 -6.37 0.45 -1.94
CA GLY A 135 -6.29 -0.95 -2.33
C GLY A 135 -5.96 -1.07 -3.82
N ILE A 136 -5.12 -2.04 -4.15
CA ILE A 136 -4.87 -2.49 -5.52
C ILE A 136 -5.16 -3.98 -5.55
N TYR A 137 -5.94 -4.38 -6.54
CA TYR A 137 -6.10 -5.76 -6.94
C TYR A 137 -5.71 -5.88 -8.41
N ALA A 138 -5.01 -6.95 -8.76
CA ALA A 138 -4.83 -7.34 -10.14
C ALA A 138 -4.77 -8.86 -10.32
N LYS A 139 -5.36 -9.35 -11.42
CA LYS A 139 -5.45 -10.78 -11.75
C LYS A 139 -4.10 -11.49 -11.81
N ASP A 140 -3.05 -10.78 -12.24
CA ASP A 140 -1.69 -11.31 -12.28
C ASP A 140 -0.64 -10.26 -11.87
N LYS A 141 0.61 -10.71 -11.71
CA LYS A 141 1.73 -9.86 -11.27
C LYS A 141 2.08 -8.76 -12.27
N LYS A 142 1.86 -8.99 -13.57
CA LYS A 142 2.19 -8.04 -14.62
C LYS A 142 1.23 -6.86 -14.56
N ASP A 143 -0.07 -7.14 -14.42
CA ASP A 143 -1.09 -6.12 -14.25
C ASP A 143 -0.98 -5.42 -12.90
N PHE A 144 -0.59 -6.16 -11.85
CA PHE A 144 -0.28 -5.55 -10.56
C PHE A 144 0.86 -4.54 -10.64
N SER A 145 1.97 -4.90 -11.31
CA SER A 145 3.11 -3.99 -11.51
C SER A 145 2.70 -2.73 -12.29
N ARG A 146 1.89 -2.89 -13.34
CA ARG A 146 1.37 -1.76 -14.13
C ARG A 146 0.51 -0.82 -13.29
N ALA A 147 -0.30 -1.39 -12.40
CA ALA A 147 -1.11 -0.60 -11.47
C ALA A 147 -0.23 0.20 -10.50
N VAL A 148 0.82 -0.42 -9.95
CA VAL A 148 1.81 0.25 -9.09
C VAL A 148 2.52 1.38 -9.85
N ASP A 149 2.99 1.12 -11.07
CA ASP A 149 3.71 2.11 -11.88
C ASP A 149 2.83 3.32 -12.25
N ALA A 150 1.53 3.10 -12.43
CA ALA A 150 0.57 4.16 -12.79
C ALA A 150 0.04 4.94 -11.57
N PHE A 151 0.01 4.32 -10.39
CA PHE A 151 -0.64 4.90 -9.22
C PHE A 151 0.31 5.72 -8.34
N LYS A 152 0.15 7.04 -8.36
CA LYS A 152 1.08 8.00 -7.73
C LYS A 152 1.26 7.92 -6.20
N TYR A 153 0.54 7.03 -5.52
CA TYR A 153 0.58 6.88 -4.06
C TYR A 153 1.36 5.64 -3.61
N ILE A 154 2.01 4.94 -4.54
CA ILE A 154 2.79 3.72 -4.31
C ILE A 154 3.96 3.62 -5.29
N SER A 155 5.03 2.93 -4.93
CA SER A 155 6.11 2.53 -5.84
C SER A 155 6.84 1.27 -5.36
N ASN A 156 7.67 0.69 -6.24
CA ASN A 156 8.54 -0.47 -5.94
C ASN A 156 9.73 -0.12 -5.04
#